data_AF-A0A353GHZ8-F1
#
_entry.id   AF-A0A353GHZ8-F1
#
_cell.length_a   1.000
_cell.length_b   1.000
_cell.length_c   1.000
_cell.angle_alpha   90.00
_cell.angle_beta   90.00
_cell.angle_gamma   90.00
#
_symmetry.space_group_name_H-M   'P 1'
#
loop_
_entity.id
_entity.type
_entity.pdbx_description
1 polymer ?
#
loop_
_entity_poly.entity_id
_entity_poly.type
_entity_poly.pdbx_seq_one_letter_code
_entity_poly.pdbx_strand_id
1 'polypeptide(L)' 'MIYLDNAATSWPKPDSVIEAVTRCMRDYGANPGRSGHRMAMRAA' A
#
# COMPACT_ATOMS: atom_id res chain seq x y z
N MET A 1 8.30 14.50 20.15
CA MET A 1 7.00 13.93 20.58
C MET A 1 7.26 12.49 21.00
N ILE A 2 6.77 12.05 22.16
CA ILE A 2 6.85 10.64 22.58
C ILE A 2 5.47 10.04 22.31
N TYR A 3 5.40 9.00 21.48
CA TYR A 3 4.15 8.34 21.09
C TYR A 3 3.98 7.05 21.90
N LEU A 4 2.97 7.02 22.78
CA LEU A 4 2.71 5.91 23.70
C LEU A 4 1.38 5.18 23.41
N ASP A 5 0.78 5.40 22.23
CA ASP A 5 -0.51 4.82 21.83
C ASP A 5 -0.38 3.76 20.72
N ASN A 6 0.75 3.05 20.70
CA ASN A 6 1.04 2.01 19.69
C ASN A 6 0.04 0.84 19.71
N ALA A 7 -0.66 0.63 20.83
CA ALA A 7 -1.68 -0.42 20.97
C ALA A 7 -2.96 -0.10 20.18
N ALA A 8 -3.32 1.18 20.02
CA ALA A 8 -4.44 1.59 19.19
C ALA A 8 -4.09 1.51 17.69
N THR A 9 -2.91 2.02 17.32
CA THR A 9 -2.35 1.88 15.97
C THR A 9 -0.86 2.20 15.99
N SER A 10 -0.06 1.55 15.13
CA SER A 10 1.33 1.93 15.02
C SER A 10 1.50 3.31 14.38
N TRP A 11 2.29 4.16 14.99
CA TRP A 11 2.65 5.47 14.43
C TRP A 11 4.04 5.89 14.91
N PRO A 12 4.87 6.50 14.03
CA PRO A 12 4.68 6.57 12.58
C PRO A 12 4.86 5.19 11.93
N LYS A 13 4.31 5.01 10.72
CA LYS A 13 4.64 3.83 9.91
C LYS A 13 6.09 3.97 9.42
N PRO A 14 6.85 2.87 9.31
CA PRO A 14 8.17 2.89 8.67
C PRO A 14 8.07 3.38 7.22
N ASP A 15 9.10 4.05 6.73
CA ASP A 15 9.14 4.60 5.36
C ASP A 15 8.89 3.52 4.31
N SER A 16 9.38 2.30 4.51
CA SER A 16 9.16 1.17 3.61
C SER A 16 7.67 0.85 3.40
N VAL A 17 6.84 1.01 4.43
CA VAL A 17 5.39 0.81 4.33
C VAL A 17 4.77 1.94 3.50
N ILE A 18 5.18 3.18 3.75
CA ILE A 18 4.69 4.37 3.03
C ILE A 18 5.04 4.26 1.55
N GLU A 19 6.28 3.89 1.22
CA GLU A 19 6.77 3.70 -0.14
C GLU A 19 6.02 2.59 -0.86
N ALA A 20 5.82 1.43 -0.22
CA ALA A 20 5.11 0.30 -0.79
C ALA A 20 3.65 0.66 -1.12
N VAL A 21 2.96 1.36 -0.20
CA VAL A 21 1.58 1.83 -0.41
C VAL A 21 1.53 2.86 -1.54
N THR A 22 2.47 3.81 -1.57
CA THR A 22 2.55 4.82 -2.63
C THR A 22 2.77 4.19 -3.99
N ARG A 23 3.70 3.22 -4.10
CA ARG A 23 3.93 2.45 -5.32
C ARG A 23 2.67 1.71 -5.75
N CYS A 24 1.97 1.08 -4.81
CA CYS A 24 0.73 0.38 -5.10
C CYS A 24 -0.33 1.30 -5.70
N MET A 25 -0.55 2.48 -5.11
CA MET A 25 -1.51 3.45 -5.62
C MET A 25 -1.15 3.99 -7.00
N ARG A 26 0.14 4.10 -7.32
CA ARG A 26 0.61 4.62 -8.62
C ARG A 26 0.61 3.57 -9.73
N ASP A 27 0.99 2.34 -9.39
CA ASP A 27 1.34 1.33 -10.40
C ASP A 27 0.34 0.16 -10.49
N TYR A 28 -0.47 -0.07 -9.43
CA TYR A 28 -1.32 -1.26 -9.26
C TYR A 28 -2.80 -0.91 -9.02
N GLY A 29 -3.29 0.19 -9.60
CA GLY A 29 -4.70 0.64 -9.45
C GLY A 29 -5.76 -0.20 -10.18
N ALA A 30 -5.39 -1.34 -10.77
CA ALA A 30 -6.34 -2.22 -11.45
C ALA A 30 -6.85 -3.31 -10.50
N ASN A 31 -8.06 -3.80 -10.76
CA ASN A 31 -8.56 -4.97 -10.06
C ASN A 31 -7.86 -6.25 -10.60
N PRO A 32 -7.06 -6.96 -9.80
CA PRO A 32 -6.35 -8.16 -10.25
C PRO A 32 -7.29 -9.28 -10.73
N GLY A 33 -8.51 -9.34 -10.20
CA GLY A 33 -9.52 -10.34 -10.56
C GLY A 33 -10.34 -10.00 -11.82
N ARG A 34 -10.17 -8.81 -12.42
CA ARG A 34 -10.76 -8.45 -13.73
C ARG A 34 -9.67 -8.51 -14.80
N SER A 35 -9.22 -9.73 -15.08
CA SER A 35 -8.09 -10.03 -15.96
C SER A 35 -8.44 -9.84 -17.43
N GLY A 36 -8.10 -8.68 -17.98
CA GLY A 36 -8.12 -8.45 -19.43
C GLY A 36 -7.09 -7.44 -19.92
N HIS A 37 -6.50 -6.64 -19.03
CA HIS A 37 -5.56 -5.58 -19.41
C HIS A 37 -4.27 -5.63 -18.59
N ARG A 38 -3.18 -5.12 -19.17
CA ARG A 38 -1.81 -5.17 -18.62
C ARG A 38 -1.69 -4.68 -17.18
N MET A 39 -2.52 -3.73 -16.77
CA MET A 39 -2.51 -3.19 -15.40
C MET A 39 -3.14 -4.18 -14.39
N ALA A 40 -4.16 -4.94 -14.78
CA ALA A 40 -4.75 -5.99 -13.94
C ALA A 40 -3.74 -7.10 -13.66
N MET A 41 -2.95 -7.50 -14.65
CA MET A 41 -1.86 -8.48 -14.46
C MET A 41 -0.72 -7.97 -13.57
N ARG A 42 -0.49 -6.65 -13.54
CA ARG A 42 0.53 -6.06 -12.66
C ARG A 42 0.07 -5.99 -11.20
N ALA A 43 -1.24 -5.94 -10.97
CA ALA A 43 -1.84 -5.83 -9.65
C ALA A 43 -2.13 -7.19 -8.98
N ALA A 44 -1.94 -8.31 -9.71
CA ALA A 44 -2.15 -9.69 -9.24
C ALA A 44 -0.89 -10.25 -8.61
#